data_AF-A0A926BXF6-F1
#
_entry.id   AF-A0A926BXF6-F1
#
_cell.length_a   1.000
_cell.length_b   1.000
_cell.length_c   1.000
_cell.angle_alpha   90.00
_cell.angle_beta   90.00
_cell.angle_gamma   90.00
#
_symmetry.space_group_name_H-M   'P 1'
#
loop_
_entity.id
_entity.type
_entity.pdbx_description
1 polymer ?
#
loop_
_entity_poly.entity_id
_entity_poly.type
_entity_poly.pdbx_seq_one_letter_code
_entity_poly.pdbx_strand_id
1 'polypeptide(L)'
;MIESGNAVLHETLLWDAGVKATRVMRRKEDAHDYRYFPEPDLVPVVITDAMLDDIRAALPELAVARRRRFVEQYGLPAYDAGVLTESRSLGDYFESIANTLKEKSVDRYKTASNIVMTEVMRILTEQRIDVAAFSIDAARLAELVELFASDTISSKNVKDIFAEMLISQKSAGEISAEKGFVQISDTGFLESAIEQVLAGNTSQLEDYRAGKTNLFGYFVGETMKLTKGQANPKMVADMLRQKL
;
A
#
# COMPACT_ATOMS: atom_id res chain seq x y z
N MET A 1 20.21 41.19 -5.28
CA MET A 1 20.57 41.87 -6.54
C MET A 1 19.59 42.98 -6.86
N ILE A 2 18.29 42.70 -7.04
CA ILE A 2 17.29 43.72 -7.40
C ILE A 2 17.06 44.73 -6.28
N GLU A 3 16.79 44.28 -5.05
CA GLU A 3 16.54 45.17 -3.89
C GLU A 3 17.77 45.99 -3.48
N SER A 4 18.96 45.47 -3.74
CA SER A 4 20.24 46.12 -3.46
C SER A 4 20.70 47.05 -4.59
N GLY A 5 19.89 47.25 -5.64
CA GLY A 5 20.21 48.12 -6.77
C GLY A 5 21.33 47.62 -7.71
N ASN A 6 21.71 46.34 -7.62
CA ASN A 6 22.78 45.78 -8.44
C ASN A 6 22.28 45.44 -9.85
N ALA A 7 23.15 45.58 -10.84
CA ALA A 7 22.85 45.20 -12.22
C ALA A 7 22.59 43.69 -12.36
N VAL A 8 21.56 43.34 -13.13
CA VAL A 8 21.25 41.95 -13.50
C VAL A 8 22.14 41.57 -14.68
N LEU A 9 23.04 40.60 -14.47
CA LEU A 9 23.98 40.11 -15.49
C LEU A 9 23.50 38.77 -16.05
N HIS A 10 23.77 38.53 -17.34
CA HIS A 10 23.53 37.23 -17.96
C HIS A 10 24.70 36.29 -17.66
N GLU A 11 24.47 35.30 -16.79
CA GLU A 11 25.51 34.37 -16.34
C GLU A 11 25.04 32.92 -16.46
N THR A 12 25.98 32.02 -16.79
CA THR A 12 25.79 30.58 -16.61
C THR A 12 26.29 30.20 -15.24
N LEU A 13 25.40 29.67 -14.41
CA LEU A 13 25.67 29.29 -13.02
C LEU A 13 25.79 27.78 -12.89
N LEU A 14 26.68 27.34 -12.00
CA LEU A 14 26.76 25.97 -11.52
C LEU A 14 26.18 25.88 -10.11
N TRP A 15 25.36 24.87 -9.85
CA TRP A 15 24.95 24.55 -8.49
C TRP A 15 26.04 23.73 -7.78
N ASP A 16 26.56 24.25 -6.67
CA ASP A 16 27.48 23.53 -5.79
C ASP A 16 26.72 23.03 -4.56
N ALA A 17 26.48 21.72 -4.51
CA ALA A 17 25.71 21.08 -3.45
C ALA A 17 26.44 21.10 -2.09
N GLY A 18 27.77 21.17 -2.06
CA GLY A 18 28.56 21.14 -0.83
C GLY A 18 28.43 22.43 -0.02
N VAL A 19 28.44 23.57 -0.71
CA VAL A 19 28.24 24.90 -0.10
C VAL A 19 26.80 25.42 -0.21
N LYS A 20 25.92 24.66 -0.88
CA LYS A 20 24.51 25.01 -1.15
C LYS A 20 24.36 26.38 -1.81
N ALA A 21 25.23 26.67 -2.76
CA ALA A 21 25.28 27.96 -3.43
C ALA A 21 25.53 27.82 -4.93
N THR A 22 25.09 28.80 -5.70
CA THR A 22 25.41 28.92 -7.11
C THR A 22 26.74 29.62 -7.31
N ARG A 23 27.60 29.07 -8.17
CA ARG A 23 28.89 29.67 -8.55
C ARG A 23 28.83 30.11 -10.01
N VAL A 24 29.33 31.30 -10.30
CA VAL A 24 29.42 31.82 -11.66
C VAL A 24 30.48 31.03 -12.42
N MET A 25 30.11 30.41 -13.54
CA MET A 25 31.07 29.77 -14.44
C MET A 25 31.49 30.71 -15.55
N ARG A 26 30.50 31.35 -16.18
CA ARG A 26 30.70 32.17 -17.36
C ARG A 26 29.74 33.35 -17.36
N ARG A 27 30.25 34.53 -17.69
CA ARG A 27 29.43 35.68 -18.06
C ARG A 27 29.17 35.67 -19.57
N LYS A 28 27.92 35.86 -19.97
CA LYS A 28 27.54 35.99 -21.37
C LYS A 28 27.72 37.45 -21.75
N GLU A 29 28.72 37.73 -22.57
CA GLU A 29 28.98 39.07 -23.10
C GLU A 29 28.14 39.34 -24.34
N ASP A 30 27.86 38.31 -25.15
CA ASP A 30 26.97 38.34 -26.32
C ASP A 30 26.15 37.04 -26.45
N ALA A 31 25.08 37.08 -27.26
CA ALA A 31 24.36 35.86 -27.67
C ALA A 31 25.25 34.99 -28.56
N HIS A 32 25.29 33.69 -28.29
CA HIS A 32 26.06 32.76 -29.10
C HIS A 32 25.48 32.61 -30.51
N ASP A 33 26.27 32.94 -31.52
CA ASP A 33 25.97 32.58 -32.90
C ASP A 33 26.33 31.10 -33.13
N TYR A 34 25.33 30.23 -32.93
CA TYR A 34 25.45 28.80 -33.21
C TYR A 34 25.44 28.49 -34.71
N ARG A 35 25.23 29.49 -35.59
CA ARG A 35 25.19 29.36 -37.05
C ARG A 35 24.27 28.22 -37.47
N TYR A 36 23.03 28.21 -36.98
CA TYR A 36 22.05 27.19 -37.37
C TYR A 36 21.79 27.24 -38.88
N PHE A 37 21.92 26.11 -39.55
CA PHE A 37 21.51 25.90 -40.93
C PHE A 37 20.87 24.50 -41.04
N PRO A 38 20.00 24.26 -42.05
CA PRO A 38 19.43 22.94 -42.27
C PRO A 38 20.53 21.92 -42.56
N GLU A 39 20.54 20.80 -41.84
CA GLU A 39 21.50 19.71 -42.03
C GLU A 39 21.32 19.11 -43.45
N PRO A 40 22.26 19.30 -44.38
CA PRO A 40 22.11 18.83 -45.76
C PRO A 40 22.21 17.30 -45.89
N ASP A 41 22.88 16.63 -44.94
CA ASP A 41 23.08 15.18 -45.00
C ASP A 41 21.84 14.39 -44.53
N LEU A 42 20.91 15.04 -43.81
CA LEU A 42 19.67 14.43 -43.32
C LEU A 42 18.48 14.88 -44.17
N VAL A 43 17.81 13.90 -44.79
CA VAL A 43 16.54 14.16 -45.46
C VAL A 43 15.47 14.60 -44.45
N PRO A 44 14.55 15.50 -44.84
CA PRO A 44 13.44 15.88 -43.98
C PRO A 44 12.61 14.67 -43.55
N VAL A 45 12.35 14.56 -42.24
CA VAL A 45 11.47 13.52 -41.68
C VAL A 45 10.02 13.91 -41.91
N VAL A 46 9.31 13.14 -42.73
CA VAL A 46 7.87 13.32 -42.97
C VAL A 46 7.09 12.40 -42.04
N ILE A 47 6.30 12.97 -41.13
CA ILE A 47 5.43 12.23 -40.21
C ILE A 47 4.07 12.06 -40.88
N THR A 48 3.68 10.82 -41.19
CA THR A 48 2.39 10.52 -41.83
C THR A 48 1.27 10.34 -40.79
N ASP A 49 0.02 10.51 -41.21
CA ASP A 49 -1.15 10.28 -40.33
C ASP A 49 -1.20 8.83 -39.82
N ALA A 50 -0.86 7.85 -40.67
CA ALA A 50 -0.78 6.45 -40.27
C ALA A 50 0.23 6.23 -39.11
N MET A 51 1.42 6.84 -39.19
CA MET A 51 2.40 6.78 -38.10
C MET A 51 1.89 7.44 -36.81
N LEU A 52 1.17 8.56 -36.93
CA LEU A 52 0.57 9.22 -35.77
C LEU A 52 -0.49 8.34 -35.11
N ASP A 53 -1.31 7.67 -35.90
CA ASP A 53 -2.38 6.81 -35.39
C ASP A 53 -1.81 5.54 -34.74
N ASP A 54 -0.77 4.94 -35.33
CA ASP A 54 -0.05 3.81 -34.73
C ASP A 54 0.56 4.19 -33.37
N ILE A 55 1.21 5.36 -33.28
CA ILE A 55 1.79 5.85 -32.02
C ILE A 55 0.69 6.10 -31.00
N ARG A 56 -0.41 6.75 -31.39
CA ARG A 56 -1.54 7.02 -30.48
C ARG A 56 -2.15 5.73 -29.94
N ALA A 57 -2.29 4.70 -30.77
CA ALA A 57 -2.81 3.41 -30.36
C ALA A 57 -1.86 2.65 -29.41
N ALA A 58 -0.55 2.84 -29.57
CA ALA A 58 0.47 2.22 -28.71
C ALA A 58 0.71 2.95 -27.38
N LEU A 59 0.25 4.21 -27.24
CA LEU A 59 0.44 4.98 -26.01
C LEU A 59 -0.31 4.32 -24.84
N PRO A 60 0.38 3.97 -23.75
CA PRO A 60 -0.28 3.44 -22.57
C PRO A 60 -1.10 4.52 -21.86
N GLU A 61 -1.97 4.09 -20.95
CA GLU A 61 -2.66 5.01 -20.05
C GLU A 61 -1.64 5.86 -19.26
N LEU A 62 -1.77 7.18 -19.33
CA LEU A 62 -0.91 8.09 -18.58
C LEU A 62 -1.21 8.03 -17.09
N ALA A 63 -0.18 8.21 -16.26
CA ALA A 63 -0.28 8.13 -14.80
C ALA A 63 -1.39 9.01 -14.20
N VAL A 64 -1.60 10.22 -14.72
CA VAL A 64 -2.65 11.14 -14.25
C VAL A 64 -4.06 10.58 -14.54
N ALA A 65 -4.26 10.02 -15.74
CA ALA A 65 -5.54 9.40 -16.10
C ALA A 65 -5.79 8.14 -15.26
N ARG A 66 -4.77 7.31 -15.09
CA ARG A 66 -4.81 6.10 -14.27
C ARG A 66 -5.12 6.40 -12.80
N ARG A 67 -4.50 7.44 -12.24
CA ARG A 67 -4.76 7.91 -10.87
C ARG A 67 -6.22 8.29 -10.69
N ARG A 68 -6.79 9.06 -11.62
CA ARG A 68 -8.21 9.43 -11.58
C ARG A 68 -9.09 8.18 -11.65
N ARG A 69 -8.77 7.25 -12.54
CA ARG A 69 -9.48 5.97 -12.67
C ARG A 69 -9.44 5.15 -11.38
N PHE A 70 -8.31 5.10 -10.68
CA PHE A 70 -8.19 4.38 -9.41
C PHE A 70 -9.07 4.98 -8.31
N VAL A 71 -9.20 6.31 -8.28
CA VAL A 71 -10.13 6.97 -7.36
C VAL A 71 -11.58 6.67 -7.73
N GLU A 72 -11.95 6.82 -9.01
CA GLU A 72 -13.34 6.70 -9.47
C GLU A 72 -13.86 5.26 -9.49
N GLN A 73 -13.05 4.30 -9.95
CA GLN A 73 -13.46 2.90 -10.15
C GLN A 73 -13.13 1.99 -8.98
N TYR A 74 -11.98 2.20 -8.32
CA TYR A 74 -11.56 1.39 -7.17
C TYR A 74 -11.88 2.06 -5.83
N GLY A 75 -12.37 3.30 -5.82
CA GLY A 75 -12.72 4.02 -4.59
C GLY A 75 -11.52 4.32 -3.70
N LEU A 76 -10.31 4.36 -4.27
CA LEU A 76 -9.10 4.62 -3.50
C LEU A 76 -8.98 6.11 -3.11
N PRO A 77 -8.40 6.42 -1.95
CA PRO A 77 -7.98 7.78 -1.64
C PRO A 77 -7.02 8.32 -2.72
N ALA A 78 -7.06 9.63 -2.97
CA ALA A 78 -6.21 10.28 -3.96
C ALA A 78 -4.71 10.11 -3.67
N TYR A 79 -4.34 9.99 -2.38
CA TYR A 79 -2.98 9.71 -1.96
C TYR A 79 -2.53 8.32 -2.39
N ASP A 80 -3.29 7.28 -2.02
CA ASP A 80 -3.05 5.88 -2.39
C ASP A 80 -2.95 5.70 -3.90
N ALA A 81 -3.92 6.24 -4.64
CA ALA A 81 -3.90 6.21 -6.10
C ALA A 81 -2.66 6.95 -6.65
N GLY A 82 -2.18 7.98 -5.94
CA GLY A 82 -0.97 8.69 -6.29
C GLY A 82 0.28 7.83 -6.19
N VAL A 83 0.44 7.13 -5.07
CA VAL A 83 1.58 6.23 -4.81
C VAL A 83 1.56 5.04 -5.79
N LEU A 84 0.42 4.38 -5.95
CA LEU A 84 0.28 3.22 -6.84
C LEU A 84 0.49 3.55 -8.33
N THR A 85 0.47 4.84 -8.69
CA THR A 85 0.71 5.31 -10.07
C THR A 85 2.05 6.02 -10.27
N GLU A 86 2.96 5.95 -9.28
CA GLU A 86 4.32 6.48 -9.41
C GLU A 86 5.15 5.74 -10.47
N SER A 87 4.93 4.43 -10.62
CA SER A 87 5.50 3.63 -11.70
C SER A 87 4.42 2.81 -12.41
N ARG A 88 4.66 2.52 -13.69
CA ARG A 88 3.75 1.68 -14.49
C ARG A 88 3.67 0.26 -13.92
N SER A 89 4.81 -0.33 -13.57
CA SER A 89 4.90 -1.70 -13.05
C SER A 89 4.13 -1.86 -11.74
N LEU A 90 4.21 -0.88 -10.82
CA LEU A 90 3.47 -0.90 -9.56
C LEU A 90 1.95 -0.84 -9.77
N GLY A 91 1.51 0.06 -10.66
CA GLY A 91 0.10 0.13 -11.02
C GLY A 91 -0.40 -1.16 -11.69
N ASP A 92 0.40 -1.74 -12.58
CA ASP A 92 0.05 -2.98 -13.30
C ASP A 92 -0.08 -4.15 -12.31
N TYR A 93 0.80 -4.21 -11.31
CA TYR A 93 0.75 -5.18 -10.24
C TYR A 93 -0.51 -5.02 -9.37
N PHE A 94 -0.82 -3.80 -8.93
CA PHE A 94 -2.05 -3.53 -8.17
C PHE A 94 -3.31 -3.89 -8.95
N GLU A 95 -3.42 -3.52 -10.23
CA GLU A 95 -4.59 -3.88 -11.04
C GLU A 95 -4.69 -5.38 -11.25
N SER A 96 -3.57 -6.08 -11.41
CA SER A 96 -3.55 -7.54 -11.50
C SER A 96 -4.11 -8.18 -10.22
N ILE A 97 -3.76 -7.64 -9.06
CA ILE A 97 -4.34 -8.07 -7.77
C ILE A 97 -5.84 -7.77 -7.75
N ALA A 98 -6.22 -6.53 -8.04
CA ALA A 98 -7.61 -6.08 -8.04
C ALA A 98 -8.49 -6.92 -8.97
N ASN A 99 -7.96 -7.32 -10.14
CA ASN A 99 -8.62 -8.19 -11.11
C ASN A 99 -8.69 -9.66 -10.67
N THR A 100 -7.79 -10.11 -9.80
CA THR A 100 -7.77 -11.49 -9.29
C THR A 100 -8.64 -11.69 -8.03
N LEU A 101 -9.00 -10.61 -7.31
CA LEU A 101 -9.91 -10.68 -6.16
C LEU A 101 -11.23 -11.39 -6.53
N LYS A 102 -11.72 -12.25 -5.63
CA LYS A 102 -12.98 -12.98 -5.80
C LYS A 102 -14.17 -12.03 -5.75
N GLU A 103 -14.13 -11.08 -4.83
CA GLU A 103 -15.18 -10.08 -4.67
C GLU A 103 -14.66 -8.68 -5.03
N LYS A 104 -15.34 -8.02 -5.96
CA LYS A 104 -15.01 -6.67 -6.41
C LYS A 104 -15.70 -5.65 -5.51
N SER A 105 -14.97 -5.15 -4.51
CA SER A 105 -15.48 -4.18 -3.54
C SER A 105 -14.43 -3.12 -3.20
N VAL A 106 -14.88 -1.90 -2.90
CA VAL A 106 -14.01 -0.78 -2.48
C VAL A 106 -13.17 -1.16 -1.26
N ASP A 107 -13.76 -1.88 -0.31
CA ASP A 107 -13.05 -2.32 0.90
C ASP A 107 -11.89 -3.28 0.59
N ARG A 108 -12.06 -4.20 -0.37
CA ARG A 108 -10.98 -5.10 -0.80
C ARG A 108 -9.94 -4.39 -1.65
N TYR A 109 -10.32 -3.47 -2.52
CA TYR A 109 -9.37 -2.63 -3.25
C TYR A 109 -8.52 -1.79 -2.30
N LYS A 110 -9.14 -1.21 -1.28
CA LYS A 110 -8.44 -0.47 -0.23
C LYS A 110 -7.51 -1.36 0.57
N THR A 111 -7.94 -2.57 0.92
CA THR A 111 -7.10 -3.56 1.61
C THR A 111 -5.88 -3.96 0.76
N ALA A 112 -6.09 -4.22 -0.53
CA ALA A 112 -5.01 -4.49 -1.48
C ALA A 112 -4.05 -3.30 -1.59
N SER A 113 -4.56 -2.08 -1.76
CA SER A 113 -3.77 -0.85 -1.80
C SER A 113 -2.89 -0.72 -0.55
N ASN A 114 -3.48 -0.91 0.63
CA ASN A 114 -2.75 -0.84 1.89
C ASN A 114 -1.62 -1.86 1.96
N ILE A 115 -1.88 -3.14 1.67
CA ILE A 115 -0.86 -4.20 1.72
C ILE A 115 0.27 -3.92 0.72
N VAL A 116 -0.05 -3.44 -0.49
CA VAL A 116 0.95 -3.07 -1.49
C VAL A 116 1.81 -1.90 -0.98
N MET A 117 1.19 -0.84 -0.47
CA MET A 117 1.92 0.34 0.01
C MET A 117 2.75 0.08 1.28
N THR A 118 2.31 -0.84 2.16
CA THR A 118 3.01 -1.11 3.42
C THR A 118 4.00 -2.25 3.31
N GLU A 119 3.56 -3.45 2.93
CA GLU A 119 4.39 -4.65 2.97
C GLU A 119 5.18 -4.83 1.68
N VAL A 120 4.55 -4.68 0.51
CA VAL A 120 5.24 -4.87 -0.78
C VAL A 120 6.29 -3.77 -0.98
N MET A 121 5.93 -2.49 -0.89
CA MET A 121 6.88 -1.38 -1.07
C MET A 121 8.04 -1.39 -0.06
N ARG A 122 7.80 -1.88 1.17
CA ARG A 122 8.87 -2.09 2.15
C ARG A 122 9.91 -3.08 1.61
N ILE A 123 9.49 -4.23 1.09
CA ILE A 123 10.40 -5.23 0.53
C ILE A 123 11.11 -4.71 -0.73
N LEU A 124 10.39 -4.03 -1.63
CA LEU A 124 10.99 -3.43 -2.82
C LEU A 124 12.12 -2.45 -2.45
N THR A 125 11.90 -1.66 -1.41
CA THR A 125 12.89 -0.69 -0.89
C THR A 125 14.06 -1.39 -0.20
N GLU A 126 13.80 -2.36 0.67
CA GLU A 126 14.82 -3.13 1.41
C GLU A 126 15.74 -3.90 0.46
N GLN A 127 15.17 -4.53 -0.57
CA GLN A 127 15.91 -5.33 -1.56
C GLN A 127 16.41 -4.51 -2.75
N ARG A 128 15.97 -3.25 -2.88
CA ARG A 128 16.27 -2.35 -4.02
C ARG A 128 15.91 -2.96 -5.38
N ILE A 129 14.73 -3.56 -5.46
CA ILE A 129 14.20 -4.20 -6.67
C ILE A 129 12.94 -3.48 -7.15
N ASP A 130 12.65 -3.60 -8.44
CA ASP A 130 11.35 -3.22 -9.00
C ASP A 130 10.31 -4.32 -8.72
N VAL A 131 9.02 -3.97 -8.73
CA VAL A 131 7.93 -4.93 -8.55
C VAL A 131 7.91 -6.03 -9.62
N ALA A 132 8.45 -5.76 -10.82
CA ALA A 132 8.60 -6.78 -11.86
C ALA A 132 9.52 -7.95 -11.45
N ALA A 133 10.41 -7.75 -10.47
CA ALA A 133 11.29 -8.77 -9.90
C ALA A 133 10.79 -9.28 -8.52
N PHE A 134 9.60 -8.87 -8.09
CA PHE A 134 9.05 -9.26 -6.80
C PHE A 134 8.57 -10.71 -6.80
N SER A 135 8.83 -11.44 -5.71
CA SER A 135 8.64 -12.91 -5.65
C SER A 135 7.20 -13.37 -5.46
N ILE A 136 6.32 -12.49 -4.95
CA ILE A 136 4.90 -12.82 -4.74
C ILE A 136 4.10 -12.28 -5.92
N ASP A 137 3.51 -13.19 -6.70
CA ASP A 137 2.62 -12.81 -7.79
C ASP A 137 1.29 -12.22 -7.30
N ALA A 138 0.54 -11.62 -8.22
CA ALA A 138 -0.72 -10.95 -7.93
C ALA A 138 -1.80 -11.91 -7.39
N ALA A 139 -1.80 -13.17 -7.79
CA ALA A 139 -2.81 -14.14 -7.39
C ALA A 139 -2.62 -14.59 -5.93
N ARG A 140 -1.36 -14.88 -5.57
CA ARG A 140 -0.96 -15.21 -4.19
C ARG A 140 -1.24 -14.03 -3.25
N LEU A 141 -0.94 -12.80 -3.67
CA LEU A 141 -1.26 -11.63 -2.85
C LEU A 141 -2.78 -11.38 -2.76
N ALA A 142 -3.55 -11.60 -3.83
CA ALA A 142 -5.00 -11.49 -3.80
C ALA A 142 -5.64 -12.46 -2.80
N GLU A 143 -5.11 -13.68 -2.66
CA GLU A 143 -5.57 -14.62 -1.64
C GLU A 143 -5.34 -14.10 -0.21
N LEU A 144 -4.18 -13.50 0.06
CA LEU A 144 -3.91 -12.85 1.35
C LEU A 144 -4.89 -11.70 1.61
N VAL A 145 -5.19 -10.89 0.58
CA VAL A 145 -6.17 -9.80 0.67
C VAL A 145 -7.55 -10.36 1.01
N GLU A 146 -7.99 -11.43 0.36
CA GLU A 146 -9.29 -12.05 0.63
C GLU A 146 -9.40 -12.56 2.07
N LEU A 147 -8.40 -13.31 2.55
CA LEU A 147 -8.40 -13.83 3.93
C LEU A 147 -8.45 -12.70 4.96
N PHE A 148 -7.77 -11.59 4.70
CA PHE A 148 -7.76 -10.46 5.61
C PHE A 148 -9.07 -9.68 5.54
N ALA A 149 -9.60 -9.42 4.35
CA ALA A 149 -10.85 -8.70 4.16
C ALA A 149 -12.07 -9.47 4.67
N SER A 150 -12.02 -10.81 4.70
CA SER A 150 -13.06 -11.65 5.28
C SER A 150 -12.91 -11.87 6.79
N ASP A 151 -12.05 -11.09 7.47
CA ASP A 151 -11.72 -11.23 8.91
C ASP A 151 -11.25 -12.64 9.31
N THR A 152 -10.84 -13.47 8.35
CA THR A 152 -10.40 -14.85 8.58
C THR A 152 -9.02 -14.88 9.23
N ILE A 153 -8.19 -13.86 8.99
CA ILE A 153 -6.89 -13.68 9.65
C ILE A 153 -6.81 -12.31 10.31
N SER A 154 -6.03 -12.20 11.39
CA SER A 154 -5.80 -10.91 12.06
C SER A 154 -4.74 -10.08 11.33
N SER A 155 -4.73 -8.76 11.54
CA SER A 155 -3.69 -7.88 10.99
C SER A 155 -2.27 -8.29 11.42
N LYS A 156 -2.12 -8.95 12.58
CA LYS A 156 -0.84 -9.52 13.02
C LYS A 156 -0.45 -10.69 12.13
N ASN A 157 -1.38 -11.61 11.88
CA ASN A 157 -1.14 -12.80 11.08
C ASN A 157 -0.88 -12.48 9.61
N VAL A 158 -1.43 -11.36 9.07
CA VAL A 158 -1.10 -10.89 7.70
C VAL A 158 0.41 -10.74 7.51
N LYS A 159 1.10 -10.15 8.49
CA LYS A 159 2.56 -9.95 8.42
C LYS A 159 3.32 -11.27 8.47
N ASP A 160 2.91 -12.16 9.37
CA ASP A 160 3.54 -13.48 9.53
C ASP A 160 3.33 -14.36 8.29
N ILE A 161 2.14 -14.30 7.67
CA ILE A 161 1.84 -15.00 6.42
C ILE A 161 2.63 -14.39 5.26
N PHE A 162 2.63 -13.06 5.11
CA PHE A 162 3.38 -12.38 4.05
C PHE A 162 4.88 -12.69 4.11
N ALA A 163 5.47 -12.69 5.31
CA ALA A 163 6.88 -13.04 5.49
C ALA A 163 7.18 -14.49 5.05
N GLU A 164 6.28 -15.44 5.34
CA GLU A 164 6.41 -16.82 4.88
C GLU A 164 6.21 -16.95 3.36
N MET A 165 5.30 -16.17 2.77
CA MET A 165 5.08 -16.13 1.32
C MET A 165 6.28 -15.59 0.54
N LEU A 166 7.13 -14.77 1.15
CA LEU A 166 8.37 -14.29 0.52
C LEU A 166 9.43 -15.39 0.41
N ILE A 167 9.46 -16.32 1.37
CA ILE A 167 10.48 -17.36 1.50
C ILE A 167 10.02 -18.66 0.82
N SER A 168 8.72 -18.93 0.85
CA SER A 168 8.09 -20.12 0.29
C SER A 168 7.25 -19.80 -0.96
N GLN A 169 6.92 -20.83 -1.75
CA GLN A 169 5.95 -20.71 -2.85
C GLN A 169 4.52 -21.05 -2.42
N LYS A 170 4.27 -21.19 -1.11
CA LYS A 170 2.95 -21.55 -0.57
C LYS A 170 1.96 -20.40 -0.72
N SER A 171 0.69 -20.78 -0.81
CA SER A 171 -0.45 -19.87 -0.82
C SER A 171 -0.72 -19.29 0.57
N ALA A 172 -1.42 -18.16 0.64
CA ALA A 172 -1.77 -17.55 1.93
C ALA A 172 -2.69 -18.46 2.76
N GLY A 173 -3.60 -19.17 2.10
CA GLY A 173 -4.49 -20.15 2.73
C GLY A 173 -3.75 -21.37 3.27
N GLU A 174 -2.77 -21.90 2.52
CA GLU A 174 -1.93 -23.01 2.98
C GLU A 174 -1.16 -22.64 4.25
N ILE A 175 -0.50 -21.47 4.25
CA ILE A 175 0.27 -20.99 5.41
C ILE A 175 -0.67 -20.75 6.60
N SER A 176 -1.85 -20.16 6.36
CA SER A 176 -2.84 -19.90 7.40
C SER A 176 -3.36 -21.17 8.05
N ALA A 177 -3.62 -22.22 7.26
CA ALA A 177 -4.07 -23.52 7.76
C ALA A 177 -2.97 -24.23 8.55
N GLU A 178 -1.74 -24.29 8.02
CA GLU A 178 -0.59 -24.93 8.66
C GLU A 178 -0.23 -24.29 10.01
N LYS A 179 -0.27 -22.96 10.08
CA LYS A 179 0.09 -22.20 11.30
C LYS A 179 -1.10 -21.99 12.25
N GLY A 180 -2.30 -22.45 11.89
CA GLY A 180 -3.51 -22.28 12.70
C GLY A 180 -3.89 -20.81 12.91
N PHE A 181 -3.69 -19.97 11.89
CA PHE A 181 -3.94 -18.53 11.94
C PHE A 181 -5.38 -18.12 11.61
N VAL A 182 -6.20 -19.10 11.22
CA VAL A 182 -7.64 -18.92 11.00
C VAL A 182 -8.29 -18.49 12.31
N GLN A 183 -8.96 -17.34 12.30
CA GLN A 183 -9.69 -16.85 13.45
C GLN A 183 -10.89 -17.76 13.76
N ILE A 184 -11.10 -18.02 15.05
CA ILE A 184 -12.30 -18.71 15.51
C ILE A 184 -13.44 -17.70 15.54
N SER A 185 -14.38 -17.84 14.60
CA SER A 185 -15.63 -17.07 14.54
C SER A 185 -16.84 -17.86 15.06
N ASP A 186 -16.64 -19.10 15.53
CA ASP A 186 -17.70 -19.89 16.16
C ASP A 186 -18.12 -19.23 17.48
N THR A 187 -19.33 -18.65 17.45
CA THR A 187 -19.95 -17.95 18.57
C THR A 187 -20.13 -18.86 19.78
N GLY A 188 -20.36 -20.17 19.59
CA GLY A 188 -20.56 -21.10 20.71
C GLY A 188 -19.28 -21.36 21.50
N PHE A 189 -18.15 -21.51 20.80
CA PHE A 189 -16.84 -21.63 21.45
C PHE A 189 -16.45 -20.33 22.16
N LEU A 190 -16.68 -19.17 21.51
CA LEU A 190 -16.43 -17.85 22.07
C LEU A 190 -17.28 -17.59 23.32
N GLU A 191 -18.56 -17.95 23.29
CA GLU A 191 -19.48 -17.81 24.42
C GLU A 191 -19.01 -18.64 25.63
N SER A 192 -18.63 -19.90 25.39
CA SER A 192 -18.10 -20.79 26.43
C SER A 192 -16.81 -20.25 27.04
N ALA A 193 -15.91 -19.71 26.20
CA ALA A 193 -14.66 -19.10 26.66
C ALA A 193 -14.92 -17.85 27.51
N ILE A 194 -15.85 -16.99 27.10
CA ILE A 194 -16.25 -15.79 27.86
C ILE A 194 -16.84 -16.19 29.21
N GLU A 195 -17.74 -17.17 29.25
CA GLU A 195 -18.33 -17.66 30.51
C GLU A 195 -17.29 -18.22 31.44
N GLN A 196 -16.31 -18.97 30.93
CA GLN A 196 -15.19 -19.47 31.72
C GLN A 196 -14.33 -18.35 32.31
N VAL A 197 -14.07 -17.28 31.54
CA VAL A 197 -13.32 -16.12 32.01
C VAL A 197 -14.11 -15.35 33.09
N LEU A 198 -15.42 -15.16 32.91
CA LEU A 198 -16.28 -14.49 33.88
C LEU A 198 -16.40 -15.29 35.18
N ALA A 199 -16.56 -16.61 35.08
CA ALA A 199 -16.64 -17.50 36.24
C ALA A 199 -15.29 -17.63 36.98
N GLY A 200 -14.17 -17.54 36.26
CA GLY A 200 -12.82 -17.59 36.85
C GLY A 200 -12.37 -16.28 37.52
N ASN A 201 -13.05 -15.17 37.23
CA ASN A 201 -12.65 -13.82 37.67
C ASN A 201 -13.82 -13.06 38.35
N THR A 202 -14.47 -13.72 39.31
CA THR A 202 -15.66 -13.20 40.01
C THR A 202 -15.41 -11.88 40.73
N SER A 203 -14.26 -11.71 41.38
CA SER A 203 -13.90 -10.46 42.07
C SER A 203 -13.81 -9.27 41.11
N GLN A 204 -13.20 -9.47 39.94
CA GLN A 204 -13.08 -8.45 38.89
C GLN A 204 -14.44 -8.14 38.26
N LEU A 205 -15.33 -9.13 38.18
CA LEU A 205 -16.69 -8.97 37.66
C LEU A 205 -17.54 -8.09 38.58
N GLU A 206 -17.43 -8.30 39.89
CA GLU A 206 -18.08 -7.46 40.91
C GLU A 206 -17.55 -6.02 40.87
N ASP A 207 -16.22 -5.86 40.77
CA ASP A 207 -15.57 -4.55 40.64
C ASP A 207 -16.01 -3.80 39.37
N TYR A 208 -16.18 -4.50 38.25
CA TYR A 208 -16.70 -3.92 37.01
C TYR A 208 -18.15 -3.44 37.18
N ARG A 209 -19.01 -4.26 37.80
CA ARG A 209 -20.41 -3.90 38.11
C ARG A 209 -20.52 -2.77 39.14
N ALA A 210 -19.52 -2.60 40.00
CA ALA A 210 -19.40 -1.49 40.94
C ALA A 210 -18.92 -0.18 40.29
N GLY A 211 -18.64 -0.17 38.97
CA GLY A 211 -18.33 1.03 38.19
C GLY A 211 -16.88 1.15 37.72
N LYS A 212 -16.00 0.17 37.97
CA LYS A 212 -14.65 0.15 37.39
C LYS A 212 -14.66 -0.34 35.94
N THR A 213 -15.17 0.49 35.03
CA THR A 213 -15.30 0.18 33.59
C THR A 213 -13.98 -0.18 32.89
N ASN A 214 -12.85 0.19 33.48
CA ASN A 214 -11.50 -0.09 32.97
C ASN A 214 -11.20 -1.61 32.89
N LEU A 215 -11.92 -2.42 33.66
CA LEU A 215 -11.80 -3.89 33.67
C LEU A 215 -12.37 -4.54 32.41
N PHE A 216 -13.08 -3.80 31.56
CA PHE A 216 -13.53 -4.32 30.26
C PHE A 216 -12.34 -4.82 29.41
N GLY A 217 -11.27 -4.03 29.32
CA GLY A 217 -10.06 -4.40 28.59
C GLY A 217 -9.36 -5.63 29.18
N TYR A 218 -9.48 -5.84 30.49
CA TYR A 218 -8.97 -7.04 31.17
C TYR A 218 -9.73 -8.30 30.73
N PHE A 219 -11.06 -8.26 30.70
CA PHE A 219 -11.87 -9.41 30.23
C PHE A 219 -11.65 -9.72 28.75
N VAL A 220 -11.48 -8.69 27.91
CA VAL A 220 -11.09 -8.87 26.51
C VAL A 220 -9.72 -9.56 26.44
N GLY A 221 -8.74 -9.10 27.22
CA GLY A 221 -7.40 -9.68 27.26
C GLY A 221 -7.37 -11.15 27.72
N GLU A 222 -8.09 -11.48 28.79
CA GLU A 222 -8.16 -12.86 29.30
C GLU A 222 -8.90 -13.79 28.33
N THR A 223 -9.97 -13.33 27.69
CA THR A 223 -10.66 -14.10 26.64
C THR A 223 -9.76 -14.34 25.44
N MET A 224 -9.02 -13.32 24.99
CA MET A 224 -8.03 -13.46 23.91
C MET A 224 -6.91 -14.43 24.29
N LYS A 225 -6.46 -14.44 25.55
CA LYS A 225 -5.44 -15.37 26.05
C LYS A 225 -5.94 -16.81 26.07
N LEU A 226 -7.17 -17.05 26.53
CA LEU A 226 -7.79 -18.38 26.57
C LEU A 226 -7.97 -18.96 25.17
N THR A 227 -8.33 -18.12 24.20
CA THR A 227 -8.45 -18.48 22.77
C THR A 227 -7.12 -18.47 22.03
N LYS A 228 -5.98 -18.36 22.73
CA LYS A 228 -4.62 -18.29 22.15
C LYS A 228 -4.44 -17.20 21.08
N GLY A 229 -5.23 -16.13 21.16
CA GLY A 229 -5.22 -15.03 20.20
C GLY A 229 -5.93 -15.33 18.87
N GLN A 230 -6.67 -16.44 18.79
CA GLN A 230 -7.41 -16.83 17.58
C GLN A 230 -8.82 -16.22 17.52
N ALA A 231 -9.38 -15.72 18.62
CA ALA A 231 -10.66 -15.05 18.58
C ALA A 231 -10.58 -13.66 17.90
N ASN A 232 -11.66 -13.27 17.21
CA ASN A 232 -11.77 -11.92 16.67
C ASN A 232 -11.97 -10.91 17.82
N PRO A 233 -11.05 -9.92 18.01
CA PRO A 233 -11.14 -8.96 19.12
C PRO A 233 -12.44 -8.15 19.14
N LYS A 234 -12.99 -7.84 17.96
CA LYS A 234 -14.23 -7.07 17.83
C LYS A 234 -15.42 -7.92 18.28
N MET A 235 -15.49 -9.18 17.85
CA MET A 235 -16.54 -10.11 18.30
C MET A 235 -16.46 -10.35 19.81
N VAL A 236 -15.26 -10.57 20.37
CA VAL A 236 -15.06 -10.72 21.81
C VAL A 236 -15.59 -9.51 22.57
N ALA A 237 -15.23 -8.30 22.13
CA ALA A 237 -15.69 -7.07 22.76
C ALA A 237 -17.22 -6.92 22.68
N ASP A 238 -17.82 -7.19 21.52
CA ASP A 238 -19.27 -7.05 21.34
C ASP A 238 -20.04 -8.09 22.17
N MET A 239 -19.57 -9.34 22.27
CA MET A 239 -20.19 -10.37 23.11
C MET A 239 -20.02 -10.08 24.61
N LEU A 240 -18.85 -9.60 25.04
CA LEU A 240 -18.63 -9.17 26.43
C LEU A 240 -19.54 -8.01 26.82
N ARG A 241 -19.76 -7.03 25.93
CA ARG A 241 -20.70 -5.92 26.17
C ARG A 241 -22.15 -6.39 26.35
N GLN A 242 -22.53 -7.49 25.73
CA GLN A 242 -23.87 -8.05 25.89
C GLN A 242 -24.05 -8.82 27.20
N LYS A 243 -22.97 -9.41 27.75
CA LYS A 243 -23.02 -10.23 28.98
C LYS A 243 -22.70 -9.47 30.28
N LEU A 244 -21.94 -8.37 30.20
CA LEU A 244 -21.47 -7.57 31.34
C LEU A 244 -22.41 -6.41 31.67
#